data_AF-A0A376MKL6-F1
#
_entry.id   AF-A0A376MKL6-F1
#
_cell.length_a   1.000
_cell.length_b   1.000
_cell.length_c   1.000
_cell.angle_alpha   90.00
_cell.angle_beta   90.00
_cell.angle_gamma   90.00
#
_symmetry.space_group_name_H-M   'P 1'
#
loop_
_entity.id
_entity.type
_entity.pdbx_description
1 polymer ?
#
loop_
_entity_poly.entity_id
_entity_poly.type
_entity_poly.pdbx_seq_one_letter_code
_entity_poly.pdbx_strand_id
1 'polypeptide(L)'
;MNKDAIIKAVYQGAGVAAKNLIPPTMWGYNDDVQDYTYDPEKAKPLLKEAGLEKGFSIDLWAMPVQRPYNPNARRMAEMIQADWAKVGVQAKIVTYEWGEYLKRAKDGEHQTVMMGWTGDNGDPDNFFATLFSCAASEQGSKLLKMVLQTV
;
A
#
# COMPACT_ATOMS: atom_id res chain seq x y z
N MET A 1 6.75 -7.54 2.23
CA MET A 1 5.92 -8.28 1.26
C MET A 1 6.74 -8.55 0.01
N ASN A 2 6.49 -9.64 -0.70
CA ASN A 2 7.19 -9.98 -1.93
C ASN A 2 6.57 -9.21 -3.11
N LYS A 3 7.14 -8.04 -3.43
CA LYS A 3 6.65 -7.19 -4.52
C LYS A 3 6.72 -7.89 -5.87
N ASP A 4 7.80 -8.59 -6.18
CA ASP A 4 7.97 -9.28 -7.47
C ASP A 4 6.93 -10.37 -7.70
N ALA A 5 6.61 -11.14 -6.65
CA ALA A 5 5.54 -12.14 -6.71
C ALA A 5 4.18 -11.48 -6.99
N ILE A 6 3.90 -10.34 -6.34
CA ILE A 6 2.67 -9.56 -6.56
C ILE A 6 2.63 -9.03 -8.01
N ILE A 7 3.70 -8.42 -8.51
CA ILE A 7 3.77 -7.93 -9.90
C ILE A 7 3.49 -9.07 -10.87
N LYS A 8 4.12 -10.23 -10.69
CA LYS A 8 3.91 -11.39 -11.56
C LYS A 8 2.46 -11.92 -11.51
N ALA A 9 1.88 -12.05 -10.31
CA ALA A 9 0.59 -12.71 -10.13
C ALA A 9 -0.62 -11.78 -10.35
N VAL A 10 -0.51 -10.51 -9.98
CA VAL A 10 -1.61 -9.53 -10.02
C VAL A 10 -1.53 -8.68 -11.27
N TYR A 11 -0.34 -8.19 -11.63
CA TYR A 11 -0.14 -7.30 -12.78
C TYR A 11 0.22 -8.05 -14.07
N GLN A 12 0.65 -9.31 -13.97
CA GLN A 12 0.99 -10.15 -15.13
C GLN A 12 1.99 -9.51 -16.09
N GLY A 13 2.95 -8.75 -15.55
CA GLY A 13 3.96 -8.03 -16.33
C GLY A 13 3.54 -6.64 -16.84
N ALA A 14 2.28 -6.24 -16.65
CA ALA A 14 1.79 -4.89 -16.97
C ALA A 14 2.12 -3.85 -15.88
N GLY A 15 3.18 -4.08 -15.11
CA GLY A 15 3.58 -3.20 -14.01
C GLY A 15 4.99 -3.42 -13.51
N VAL A 16 5.50 -2.45 -12.75
CA VAL A 16 6.86 -2.46 -12.19
C VAL A 16 6.82 -2.28 -10.68
N ALA A 17 7.84 -2.79 -9.98
CA ALA A 17 7.94 -2.59 -8.55
C ALA A 17 8.24 -1.11 -8.22
N ALA A 18 7.41 -0.52 -7.35
CA ALA A 18 7.55 0.87 -6.94
C ALA A 18 8.52 1.01 -5.76
N LYS A 19 9.49 1.94 -5.88
CA LYS A 19 10.39 2.39 -4.79
C LYS A 19 10.09 3.81 -4.29
N ASN A 20 9.37 4.61 -5.09
CA ASN A 20 8.99 5.99 -4.79
C ASN A 20 7.46 6.17 -4.88
N LEU A 21 6.97 7.28 -4.31
CA LEU A 21 5.56 7.68 -4.40
C LEU A 21 5.15 8.02 -5.85
N ILE A 22 6.00 8.78 -6.55
CA ILE A 22 5.76 9.18 -7.95
C ILE A 22 6.33 8.13 -8.91
N PRO A 23 5.72 7.96 -10.11
CA PRO A 23 6.21 7.02 -11.12
C PRO A 23 7.51 7.53 -11.77
N PRO A 24 8.34 6.66 -12.38
CA PRO A 24 9.57 7.05 -13.07
C PRO A 24 9.38 8.04 -14.23
N THR A 25 8.16 8.16 -14.74
CA THR A 25 7.78 9.10 -15.81
C THR A 25 7.53 10.52 -15.29
N MET A 26 7.45 10.72 -13.98
CA MET A 26 7.22 12.01 -13.35
C MET A 26 8.55 12.74 -13.13
N TRP A 27 8.59 14.03 -13.43
CA TRP A 27 9.76 14.84 -13.11
C TRP A 27 9.97 14.91 -11.58
N GLY A 28 11.22 14.94 -11.14
CA GLY A 28 11.55 14.87 -9.71
C GLY A 28 11.63 13.45 -9.11
N TYR A 29 11.48 12.40 -9.93
CA TYR A 29 11.76 11.03 -9.49
C TYR A 29 13.22 10.90 -8.99
N ASN A 30 13.41 10.33 -7.80
CA ASN A 30 14.74 10.14 -7.22
C ASN A 30 15.20 8.69 -7.39
N ASP A 31 16.19 8.48 -8.25
CA ASP A 31 16.73 7.15 -8.51
C ASP A 31 17.64 6.61 -7.40
N ASP A 32 18.18 7.47 -6.54
CA ASP A 32 19.09 7.10 -5.47
C ASP A 32 18.37 6.41 -4.30
N VAL A 33 17.04 6.55 -4.21
CA VAL A 33 16.22 5.86 -3.21
C VAL A 33 16.36 4.36 -3.38
N GLN A 34 16.74 3.67 -2.30
CA GLN A 34 16.88 2.23 -2.27
C GLN A 34 15.56 1.60 -1.82
N ASP A 35 15.06 0.62 -2.58
CA ASP A 35 13.85 -0.09 -2.19
C ASP A 35 14.12 -1.07 -1.04
N TYR A 36 13.07 -1.36 -0.27
CA TYR A 36 13.11 -2.43 0.72
C TYR A 36 13.11 -3.79 0.04
N THR A 37 14.14 -4.59 0.33
CA THR A 37 14.23 -5.98 -0.15
C THR A 37 13.20 -6.88 0.54
N TYR A 38 12.70 -7.89 -0.17
CA TYR A 38 11.89 -8.93 0.46
C TYR A 38 12.76 -9.85 1.33
N ASP A 39 12.70 -9.65 2.64
CA ASP A 39 13.45 -10.44 3.61
C ASP A 39 12.61 -10.71 4.88
N PRO A 40 11.82 -11.81 4.91
CA PRO A 40 11.04 -12.20 6.08
C PRO A 40 11.90 -12.47 7.32
N GLU A 41 13.16 -12.87 7.15
CA GLU A 41 14.06 -13.17 8.26
C GLU A 41 14.59 -11.89 8.91
N LYS A 42 14.79 -10.80 8.16
CA LYS A 42 15.04 -9.46 8.73
C LYS A 42 13.80 -8.82 9.36
N ALA A 43 12.60 -9.16 8.91
CA ALA A 43 11.38 -8.58 9.45
C ALA A 43 11.08 -9.04 10.89
N LYS A 44 11.39 -10.29 11.25
CA LYS A 44 11.14 -10.84 12.60
C LYS A 44 11.93 -10.12 13.71
N PRO A 45 13.25 -9.86 13.57
CA PRO A 45 14.00 -9.03 14.53
C PRO A 45 13.42 -7.63 14.72
N LEU A 46 13.01 -6.95 13.64
CA LEU A 46 12.41 -5.62 13.73
C LEU A 46 11.10 -5.64 14.52
N LEU A 47 10.26 -6.67 14.31
CA LEU A 47 9.06 -6.87 15.12
C LEU A 47 9.39 -7.11 16.59
N LYS A 48 10.45 -7.87 16.87
CA LYS A 48 10.93 -8.09 18.24
C LYS A 48 11.44 -6.81 18.90
N GLU A 49 12.26 -6.02 18.21
CA GLU A 49 12.76 -4.72 18.69
C GLU A 49 11.61 -3.75 18.99
N ALA A 50 10.53 -3.82 18.20
CA ALA A 50 9.30 -3.07 18.44
C ALA A 50 8.42 -3.63 19.58
N GLY A 51 8.83 -4.71 20.27
CA GLY A 51 8.04 -5.35 21.33
C GLY A 51 6.86 -6.19 20.83
N LEU A 52 6.84 -6.52 19.54
CA LEU A 52 5.76 -7.24 18.83
C LEU A 52 6.18 -8.65 18.41
N GLU A 53 7.11 -9.28 19.15
CA GLU A 53 7.66 -10.61 18.84
C GLU A 53 6.61 -11.73 18.76
N LYS A 54 5.48 -11.57 19.46
CA LYS A 54 4.35 -12.52 19.43
C LYS A 54 3.44 -12.29 18.22
N GLY A 55 3.73 -11.29 17.40
CA GLY A 55 2.86 -10.85 16.33
C GLY A 55 1.68 -10.02 16.84
N PHE A 56 0.80 -9.66 15.91
CA PHE A 56 -0.42 -8.91 16.16
C PHE A 56 -1.41 -9.15 15.02
N SER A 57 -2.68 -8.79 15.25
CA SER A 57 -3.71 -8.80 14.22
C SER A 57 -3.92 -7.40 13.65
N ILE A 58 -4.19 -7.32 12.35
CA ILE A 58 -4.45 -6.05 11.67
C ILE A 58 -5.45 -6.22 10.53
N ASP A 59 -6.35 -5.25 10.36
CA ASP A 59 -7.25 -5.21 9.23
C ASP A 59 -6.51 -4.69 7.98
N LEU A 60 -6.66 -5.40 6.87
CA LEU A 60 -6.13 -5.09 5.54
C LEU A 60 -7.28 -4.84 4.58
N TRP A 61 -7.55 -3.57 4.31
CA TRP A 61 -8.67 -3.19 3.47
C TRP A 61 -8.30 -3.33 1.99
N ALA A 62 -9.11 -4.05 1.22
CA ALA A 62 -8.95 -4.23 -0.22
C ALA A 62 -10.20 -3.72 -0.97
N MET A 63 -10.01 -2.91 -2.01
CA MET A 63 -11.15 -2.40 -2.78
C MET A 63 -11.83 -3.51 -3.61
N PRO A 64 -13.16 -3.44 -3.83
CA PRO A 64 -13.90 -4.46 -4.59
C PRO A 64 -13.86 -4.25 -6.11
N VAL A 65 -13.26 -3.15 -6.58
CA VAL A 65 -13.22 -2.74 -7.99
C VAL A 65 -11.80 -2.70 -8.53
N GLN A 66 -11.65 -2.91 -9.83
CA GLN A 66 -10.38 -2.72 -10.53
C GLN A 66 -10.05 -1.23 -10.61
N ARG A 67 -8.77 -0.89 -10.47
CA ARG A 67 -8.26 0.48 -10.60
C ARG A 67 -7.07 0.48 -11.56
N PRO A 68 -6.77 1.62 -12.22
CA PRO A 68 -5.61 1.71 -13.12
C PRO A 68 -4.30 1.28 -12.45
N TYR A 69 -4.16 1.59 -11.16
CA TYR A 69 -2.99 1.25 -10.35
C TYR A 69 -3.07 -0.10 -9.64
N ASN A 70 -4.20 -0.81 -9.67
CA ASN A 70 -4.35 -2.12 -9.04
C ASN A 70 -5.47 -2.92 -9.73
N PRO A 71 -5.13 -3.90 -10.58
CA PRO A 71 -6.12 -4.68 -11.32
C PRO A 71 -6.88 -5.69 -10.44
N ASN A 72 -6.33 -6.10 -9.29
CA ASN A 72 -6.99 -7.06 -8.39
C ASN A 72 -6.52 -6.93 -6.94
N ALA A 73 -7.13 -5.98 -6.21
CA ALA A 73 -6.79 -5.72 -4.81
C ALA A 73 -7.07 -6.91 -3.89
N ARG A 74 -8.13 -7.69 -4.15
CA ARG A 74 -8.44 -8.90 -3.35
C ARG A 74 -7.32 -9.92 -3.44
N ARG A 75 -6.89 -10.26 -4.65
CA ARG A 75 -5.81 -11.23 -4.86
C ARG A 75 -4.51 -10.75 -4.23
N MET A 76 -4.22 -9.47 -4.36
CA MET A 76 -3.06 -8.88 -3.71
C MET A 76 -3.14 -8.98 -2.18
N ALA A 77 -4.32 -8.74 -1.59
CA ALA A 77 -4.51 -8.79 -0.15
C ALA A 77 -4.28 -10.20 0.40
N GLU A 78 -4.73 -11.23 -0.31
CA GLU A 78 -4.44 -12.63 0.02
C GLU A 78 -2.93 -12.93 0.02
N MET A 79 -2.20 -12.40 -0.97
CA MET A 79 -0.74 -12.58 -1.05
C MET A 79 -0.01 -11.85 0.08
N ILE A 80 -0.41 -10.61 0.38
CA ILE A 80 0.15 -9.84 1.49
C ILE A 80 -0.17 -10.51 2.82
N GLN A 81 -1.41 -10.98 3.02
CA GLN A 81 -1.82 -11.76 4.19
C GLN A 81 -0.94 -13.00 4.39
N ALA A 82 -0.70 -13.77 3.32
CA ALA A 82 0.16 -14.94 3.38
C ALA A 82 1.62 -14.60 3.72
N ASP A 83 2.15 -13.49 3.21
CA ASP A 83 3.49 -13.02 3.55
C ASP A 83 3.60 -12.50 4.99
N TRP A 84 2.60 -11.75 5.46
CA TRP A 84 2.54 -11.24 6.83
C TRP A 84 2.40 -12.37 7.86
N ALA A 85 1.67 -13.44 7.52
CA ALA A 85 1.56 -14.62 8.38
C ALA A 85 2.93 -15.28 8.67
N LYS A 86 3.87 -15.27 7.72
CA LYS A 86 5.23 -15.83 7.90
C LYS A 86 6.04 -15.14 8.99
N VAL A 87 5.66 -13.92 9.36
CA VAL A 87 6.32 -13.11 10.39
C VAL A 87 5.42 -12.88 11.61
N GLY A 88 4.32 -13.63 11.73
CA GLY A 88 3.42 -13.58 12.88
C GLY A 88 2.34 -12.49 12.81
N VAL A 89 2.23 -11.75 11.71
CA VAL A 89 1.20 -10.72 11.54
C VAL A 89 -0.06 -11.33 10.90
N GLN A 90 -1.16 -11.30 11.63
CA GLN A 90 -2.44 -11.86 11.21
C GLN A 90 -3.29 -10.79 10.52
N ALA A 91 -3.25 -10.75 9.19
CA ALA A 91 -4.07 -9.81 8.43
C ALA A 91 -5.52 -10.32 8.30
N LYS A 92 -6.52 -9.49 8.61
CA LYS A 92 -7.93 -9.75 8.27
C LYS A 92 -8.30 -8.91 7.06
N ILE A 93 -8.65 -9.55 5.96
CA ILE A 93 -9.05 -8.84 4.74
C ILE A 93 -10.46 -8.27 4.93
N VAL A 94 -10.60 -6.97 4.71
CA VAL A 94 -11.87 -6.24 4.83
C VAL A 94 -12.18 -5.57 3.48
N THR A 95 -13.44 -5.58 3.08
CA THR A 95 -13.90 -4.89 1.88
C THR A 95 -15.28 -4.27 2.15
N TYR A 96 -15.54 -3.17 1.48
CA TYR A 96 -16.83 -2.50 1.45
C TYR A 96 -17.21 -2.23 -0.02
N GLU A 97 -18.43 -1.76 -0.27
CA GLU A 97 -18.77 -1.12 -1.54
C GLU A 97 -17.81 0.08 -1.78
N TRP A 98 -17.47 0.42 -3.02
CA TRP A 98 -16.39 1.38 -3.31
C TRP A 98 -16.62 2.79 -2.75
N GLY A 99 -17.83 3.33 -2.86
CA GLY A 99 -18.16 4.64 -2.27
C GLY A 99 -18.04 4.63 -0.75
N GLU A 100 -18.56 3.59 -0.11
CA GLU A 100 -18.46 3.39 1.33
C GLU A 100 -17.01 3.14 1.78
N TYR A 101 -16.23 2.40 1.00
CA TYR A 101 -14.81 2.14 1.23
C TYR A 101 -14.03 3.45 1.33
N LEU A 102 -14.21 4.34 0.35
CA LEU A 102 -13.56 5.65 0.34
C LEU A 102 -14.01 6.52 1.51
N LYS A 103 -15.32 6.55 1.80
CA LYS A 103 -15.87 7.33 2.91
C LYS A 103 -15.28 6.89 4.25
N ARG A 104 -15.34 5.59 4.57
CA ARG A 104 -14.81 5.07 5.84
C ARG A 104 -13.29 5.16 5.92
N ALA A 105 -12.60 4.96 4.79
CA ALA A 105 -11.16 5.17 4.73
C ALA A 105 -10.82 6.64 5.06
N LYS A 106 -11.59 7.58 4.51
CA LYS A 106 -11.46 9.01 4.78
C LYS A 106 -11.69 9.35 6.26
N ASP A 107 -12.70 8.72 6.86
CA ASP A 107 -13.03 8.91 8.28
C ASP A 107 -11.95 8.30 9.21
N GLY A 108 -11.12 7.39 8.68
CA GLY A 108 -9.99 6.78 9.39
C GLY A 108 -10.36 5.51 10.13
N GLU A 109 -11.40 4.80 9.68
CA GLU A 109 -11.84 3.54 10.31
C GLU A 109 -10.90 2.35 10.05
N HIS A 110 -9.99 2.49 9.09
CA HIS A 110 -9.08 1.43 8.66
C HIS A 110 -7.81 1.37 9.51
N GLN A 111 -7.25 0.17 9.68
CA GLN A 111 -5.90 0.00 10.23
C GLN A 111 -4.84 0.02 9.13
N THR A 112 -5.10 -0.62 7.99
CA THR A 112 -4.31 -0.53 6.75
C THR A 112 -5.24 -0.57 5.54
N VAL A 113 -4.88 0.16 4.47
CA VAL A 113 -5.75 0.34 3.31
C VAL A 113 -4.99 0.22 1.99
N MET A 114 -5.55 -0.51 1.04
CA MET A 114 -5.08 -0.53 -0.34
C MET A 114 -5.60 0.68 -1.09
N MET A 115 -4.69 1.56 -1.46
CA MET A 115 -4.99 2.78 -2.17
C MET A 115 -3.92 3.02 -3.25
N GLY A 116 -4.29 3.84 -4.22
CA GLY A 116 -3.39 4.30 -5.28
C GLY A 116 -3.89 5.61 -5.84
N TRP A 117 -3.08 6.21 -6.70
CA TRP A 117 -3.34 7.51 -7.30
C TRP A 117 -2.98 7.52 -8.78
N THR A 118 -3.69 8.32 -9.55
CA THR A 118 -3.35 8.68 -10.92
C THR A 118 -3.20 10.19 -10.92
N GLY A 119 -2.07 10.71 -11.38
CA GLY A 119 -1.81 12.15 -11.31
C GLY A 119 -2.81 12.97 -12.11
N ASP A 120 -3.28 14.07 -11.54
CA ASP A 120 -4.35 14.89 -12.14
C ASP A 120 -3.84 16.00 -13.06
N ASN A 121 -2.62 16.51 -12.80
CA ASN A 121 -2.11 17.74 -13.43
C ASN A 121 -0.66 17.65 -13.92
N GLY A 122 0.01 16.50 -13.75
CA GLY A 122 1.42 16.31 -14.14
C GLY A 122 2.45 16.97 -13.22
N ASP A 123 2.03 17.46 -12.04
CA ASP A 123 2.90 18.05 -11.03
C ASP A 123 3.10 17.08 -9.84
N PRO A 124 4.35 16.86 -9.36
CA PRO A 124 4.63 16.06 -8.17
C PRO A 124 3.88 16.51 -6.92
N ASP A 125 3.55 17.79 -6.79
CA ASP A 125 2.74 18.32 -5.68
C ASP A 125 1.38 17.59 -5.56
N ASN A 126 0.77 17.24 -6.70
CA ASN A 126 -0.47 16.47 -6.74
C ASN A 126 -0.32 15.06 -6.14
N PHE A 127 0.89 14.51 -6.06
CA PHE A 127 1.14 13.28 -5.32
C PHE A 127 1.52 13.57 -3.86
N PHE A 128 2.53 14.40 -3.63
CA PHE A 128 3.09 14.58 -2.29
C PHE A 128 2.14 15.36 -1.36
N ALA A 129 1.74 16.57 -1.72
CA ALA A 129 0.95 17.42 -0.85
C ALA A 129 -0.50 16.91 -0.73
N THR A 130 -1.10 16.51 -1.85
CA THR A 130 -2.50 16.05 -1.88
C THR A 130 -2.72 14.76 -1.09
N LEU A 131 -1.73 13.87 -1.05
CA LEU A 131 -1.87 12.56 -0.39
C LEU A 131 -1.24 12.51 1.00
N PHE A 132 -0.16 13.25 1.24
CA PHE A 132 0.68 13.09 2.45
C PHE A 132 0.98 14.38 3.23
N SER A 133 0.37 15.53 2.88
CA SER A 133 0.49 16.74 3.73
C SER A 133 -0.35 16.64 5.01
N CYS A 134 -0.01 17.44 6.03
CA CYS A 134 -0.84 17.58 7.22
C CYS A 134 -2.26 18.06 6.88
N ALA A 135 -2.38 19.03 5.96
CA ALA A 135 -3.66 19.54 5.50
C ALA A 135 -4.52 18.43 4.85
N ALA A 136 -3.90 17.55 4.06
CA ALA A 136 -4.58 16.40 3.48
C ALA A 136 -5.09 15.44 4.58
N SER A 137 -4.28 15.17 5.60
CA SER A 137 -4.68 14.34 6.75
C SER A 137 -5.88 14.94 7.51
N GLU A 138 -5.88 16.26 7.74
CA GLU A 138 -6.99 16.96 8.42
C GLU A 138 -8.28 16.95 7.59
N GLN A 139 -8.17 17.01 6.26
CA GLN A 139 -9.29 16.98 5.33
C GLN A 139 -9.78 15.56 5.01
N GLY A 140 -9.20 14.54 5.65
CA GLY A 140 -9.64 13.15 5.60
C GLY A 140 -8.79 12.23 4.73
N SER A 141 -7.72 12.68 4.08
CA SER A 141 -6.73 11.77 3.49
C SER A 141 -5.84 11.18 4.60
N LYS A 142 -6.43 10.38 5.49
CA LYS A 142 -5.70 9.63 6.53
C LYS A 142 -5.00 8.41 5.94
N LEU A 143 -4.27 8.59 4.83
CA LEU A 143 -3.62 7.53 4.04
C LEU A 143 -2.27 7.08 4.62
N LEU A 144 -2.03 7.34 5.91
CA LEU A 144 -0.76 7.09 6.63
C LEU A 144 -0.28 5.62 6.59
N LYS A 145 -1.12 4.67 6.17
CA LYS A 145 -0.79 3.25 5.98
C LYS A 145 -1.29 2.73 4.64
N MET A 146 -0.77 3.34 3.57
CA MET A 146 -1.07 3.02 2.17
C MET A 146 -0.09 1.96 1.63
N VAL A 147 -0.60 0.87 1.06
CA VAL A 147 0.21 -0.04 0.22
C VAL A 147 0.23 0.55 -1.19
N LEU A 148 1.10 1.53 -1.41
CA LEU A 148 1.29 2.18 -2.69
C LEU A 148 1.67 1.17 -3.78
N GLN A 149 0.89 1.18 -4.85
CA GLN A 149 1.23 0.56 -6.11
C GLN A 149 1.21 1.64 -7.16
N THR A 150 2.36 1.91 -7.76
CA THR A 150 2.46 2.68 -8.98
C THR A 150 2.77 1.74 -10.12
N VAL A 151 1.96 1.84 -11.17
CA VAL A 151 2.29 1.46 -12.54
C VAL A 151 2.27 2.73 -13.38
#